data_AF-A0A347VQ94-F1
#
_entry.id   AF-A0A347VQ94-F1
#
_cell.length_a   1.000
_cell.length_b   1.000
_cell.length_c   1.000
_cell.angle_alpha   90.00
_cell.angle_beta   90.00
_cell.angle_gamma   90.00
#
_symmetry.space_group_name_H-M   'P 1'
#
loop_
_entity.id
_entity.type
_entity.pdbx_description
1 polymer ?
#
loop_
_entity_poly.entity_id
_entity_poly.type
_entity_poly.pdbx_seq_one_letter_code
_entity_poly.pdbx_strand_id
1 'polypeptide(L)'
;MKNLNLHIHKDLDSNIDLDSIHKMLNRPSRYFLIENIESIGAKTLGALAFMDLFNGLVLYTTDNKISFKLCSFDSFLNELKAIPL
;
A
#
# COMPACT_ATOMS: atom_id res chain seq x y z
N MET A 1 20.33 -9.68 2.15
CA MET A 1 19.11 -8.88 1.93
C MET A 1 18.10 -9.78 1.22
N LYS A 2 16.88 -9.94 1.76
CA LYS A 2 15.83 -10.77 1.14
C LYS A 2 15.33 -10.05 -0.12
N ASN A 3 15.30 -10.75 -1.26
CA ASN A 3 14.79 -10.23 -2.52
C ASN A 3 13.28 -9.96 -2.39
N LEU A 4 12.89 -8.68 -2.47
CA LEU A 4 11.49 -8.28 -2.61
C LEU A 4 11.07 -8.59 -4.05
N ASN A 5 10.23 -9.61 -4.24
CA ASN A 5 9.58 -9.85 -5.52
C ASN A 5 8.42 -8.87 -5.68
N LEU A 6 8.69 -7.71 -6.28
CA LEU A 6 7.70 -6.72 -6.68
C LEU A 6 6.94 -7.23 -7.92
N HIS A 7 5.79 -7.87 -7.72
CA HIS A 7 4.81 -8.03 -8.80
C HIS A 7 3.98 -6.75 -8.90
N ILE A 8 4.42 -5.85 -9.78
CA ILE A 8 3.68 -4.63 -10.13
C ILE A 8 2.61 -5.04 -11.16
N HIS A 9 1.35 -5.08 -10.74
CA HIS A 9 0.23 -5.27 -11.66
C HIS A 9 0.17 -4.06 -12.60
N LYS A 10 0.30 -4.34 -13.90
CA LYS A 10 0.59 -3.41 -14.98
C LYS A 10 -0.65 -2.65 -15.50
N ASP A 11 -1.64 -2.44 -14.65
CA ASP A 11 -2.81 -1.60 -14.96
C ASP A 11 -2.55 -0.11 -14.65
N LEU A 12 -1.28 0.23 -14.38
CA LEU A 12 -0.80 1.60 -14.29
C LEU A 12 -0.66 2.20 -15.69
N ASP A 13 -1.33 3.33 -15.88
CA ASP A 13 -0.81 4.40 -16.72
C ASP A 13 0.72 4.48 -16.54
N SER A 14 1.41 4.36 -17.66
CA SER A 14 2.82 4.02 -17.88
C SER A 14 3.87 5.00 -17.32
N ASN A 15 3.57 5.74 -16.26
CA ASN A 15 4.38 6.87 -15.79
C ASN A 15 4.89 6.78 -14.34
N ILE A 16 4.66 5.69 -13.58
CA ILE A 16 5.30 5.52 -12.27
C ILE A 16 6.65 4.81 -12.45
N ASP A 17 7.71 5.61 -12.44
CA ASP A 17 9.11 5.15 -12.49
C ASP A 17 9.47 4.31 -11.25
N LEU A 18 10.23 3.24 -11.45
CA LEU A 18 10.77 2.38 -10.39
C LEU A 18 11.59 3.18 -9.37
N ASP A 19 12.29 4.22 -9.82
CA ASP A 19 13.02 5.12 -8.92
C ASP A 19 12.08 5.90 -8.00
N SER A 20 10.87 6.23 -8.46
CA SER A 20 9.86 6.87 -7.62
C SER A 20 9.35 5.93 -6.53
N ILE A 21 9.17 4.64 -6.86
CA ILE A 21 8.82 3.60 -5.87
C ILE A 21 9.95 3.43 -4.84
N HIS A 22 11.20 3.32 -5.27
CA HIS A 22 12.35 3.23 -4.36
C HIS A 22 12.47 4.47 -3.44
N LYS A 23 12.25 5.67 -3.98
CA LYS A 23 12.22 6.90 -3.16
C LYS A 23 11.10 6.87 -2.13
N MET A 24 9.92 6.33 -2.46
CA MET A 24 8.80 6.21 -1.53
C MET A 24 9.08 5.22 -0.40
N LEU A 25 9.75 4.10 -0.67
CA LEU A 25 10.11 3.10 0.35
C LEU A 25 11.05 3.64 1.45
N ASN A 26 11.74 4.76 1.19
CA ASN A 26 12.59 5.43 2.16
C ASN A 26 11.86 6.54 2.96
N ARG A 27 10.58 6.78 2.70
CA ARG A 27 9.77 7.79 3.40
C ARG A 27 9.15 7.19 4.67
N PRO A 28 8.70 8.03 5.63
CA PRO A 28 7.92 7.56 6.77
C PRO A 28 6.71 6.74 6.30
N SER A 29 6.52 5.60 6.95
CA SER A 29 5.44 4.68 6.68
C SER A 29 4.48 4.60 7.86
N ARG A 30 3.25 4.16 7.60
CA ARG A 30 2.24 3.92 8.63
C ARG A 30 1.79 2.47 8.60
N TYR A 31 1.90 1.82 9.74
CA TYR A 31 1.32 0.50 9.96
C TYR A 31 -0.13 0.65 10.41
N PHE A 32 -0.99 -0.22 9.91
CA PHE A 32 -2.40 -0.30 10.28
C PHE A 32 -2.90 -1.72 10.04
N LEU A 33 -4.09 -1.99 10.54
CA LEU A 33 -4.78 -3.26 10.37
C LEU A 33 -5.95 -3.07 9.41
N ILE A 34 -6.27 -4.07 8.60
CA ILE A 34 -7.47 -4.10 7.75
C ILE A 34 -8.25 -5.38 8.00
N GLU A 35 -9.58 -5.31 7.87
CA GLU A 35 -10.42 -6.52 7.88
C GLU A 35 -10.36 -7.20 6.50
N ASN A 36 -9.98 -8.47 6.50
CA ASN A 36 -10.07 -9.36 5.35
C ASN A 36 -11.20 -10.37 5.59
N ILE A 37 -12.24 -10.28 4.76
CA ILE A 37 -13.38 -11.19 4.80
C ILE A 37 -13.07 -12.36 3.88
N GLU A 38 -12.58 -13.46 4.45
CA GLU A 38 -12.41 -14.73 3.74
C GLU A 38 -13.66 -15.60 3.87
N SER A 39 -13.79 -16.59 2.99
CA SER A 39 -14.87 -17.59 3.04
C SER A 39 -14.95 -18.40 4.33
N ILE A 40 -13.90 -18.37 5.16
CA ILE A 40 -13.77 -19.12 6.42
C ILE A 40 -13.93 -18.18 7.65
N GLY A 41 -14.21 -16.89 7.44
CA GLY A 41 -14.44 -15.91 8.49
C GLY A 41 -13.64 -14.62 8.33
N ALA A 42 -13.98 -13.61 9.13
CA ALA A 42 -13.25 -12.34 9.16
C ALA A 42 -11.89 -12.53 9.87
N LYS A 43 -10.83 -12.09 9.23
CA LYS A 43 -9.47 -12.02 9.80
C LYS A 43 -8.96 -10.59 9.69
N THR A 44 -8.03 -10.23 10.56
CA THR A 44 -7.33 -8.96 10.47
C THR A 44 -5.98 -9.16 9.80
N LEU A 45 -5.66 -8.35 8.80
CA LEU A 45 -4.36 -8.35 8.13
C LEU A 45 -3.54 -7.12 8.52
N GLY A 46 -2.26 -7.34 8.74
CA GLY A 46 -1.29 -6.25 8.84
C GLY A 46 -1.05 -5.60 7.49
N ALA A 47 -1.12 -4.27 7.46
CA ALA A 47 -0.83 -3.47 6.29
C ALA A 47 0.20 -2.37 6.62
N LEU A 48 0.96 -1.98 5.60
CA LEU A 48 1.93 -0.90 5.67
C LEU A 48 1.72 0.01 4.47
N ALA A 49 1.67 1.33 4.68
CA ALA A 49 1.60 2.28 3.58
C ALA A 49 2.68 3.37 3.69
N PHE A 50 3.18 3.77 2.53
CA PHE A 50 4.07 4.90 2.28
C PHE A 50 3.31 5.92 1.45
N MET A 51 3.49 7.21 1.73
CA MET A 51 2.78 8.26 1.03
C MET A 51 3.73 9.26 0.35
N ASP A 52 3.38 9.60 -0.87
CA ASP A 52 3.86 10.80 -1.54
C ASP A 52 2.84 11.93 -1.42
N LEU A 53 3.06 12.82 -0.44
CA LEU A 53 2.21 13.98 -0.17
C LEU A 53 2.11 14.95 -1.35
N PHE A 54 3.11 14.98 -2.24
CA PHE A 54 3.13 15.91 -3.38
C PHE A 54 2.22 15.43 -4.51
N ASN A 55 2.23 14.12 -4.78
CA ASN A 55 1.50 13.54 -5.90
C ASN A 55 0.20 12.84 -5.48
N GLY A 56 -0.06 12.69 -4.16
CA GLY A 56 -1.17 11.88 -3.66
C GLY A 56 -1.02 10.41 -4.03
N LEU A 57 0.22 9.91 -4.11
CA LEU A 57 0.48 8.50 -4.42
C LEU A 57 0.68 7.73 -3.12
N VAL A 58 -0.09 6.66 -2.94
CA VAL A 58 0.04 5.74 -1.81
C VAL A 58 0.61 4.43 -2.32
N LEU A 59 1.74 4.01 -1.78
CA LEU A 59 2.32 2.68 -1.99
C LEU A 59 2.02 1.86 -0.72
N TYR A 60 1.39 0.70 -0.86
CA TYR A 60 0.99 -0.08 0.29
C TYR A 60 1.23 -1.57 0.11
N THR A 61 1.37 -2.27 1.23
CA THR A 61 1.59 -3.72 1.26
C THR A 61 0.53 -4.39 2.10
N THR A 62 -0.16 -5.38 1.52
CA THR A 62 -1.14 -6.24 2.20
C THR A 62 -0.83 -7.68 1.82
N ASP A 63 -0.75 -8.59 2.79
CA ASP A 63 -0.52 -10.03 2.54
C ASP A 63 0.68 -10.30 1.60
N ASN A 64 1.82 -9.65 1.88
CA ASN A 64 3.05 -9.69 1.07
C ASN A 64 2.90 -9.22 -0.40
N LYS A 65 1.75 -8.68 -0.79
CA LYS A 65 1.54 -8.06 -2.10
C LYS A 65 1.74 -6.56 -1.98
N ILE A 66 2.46 -6.00 -2.94
CA ILE A 66 2.70 -4.57 -3.04
C ILE A 66 1.72 -4.01 -4.07
N SER A 67 1.10 -2.89 -3.75
CA SER A 67 0.12 -2.22 -4.59
C SER A 67 0.25 -0.71 -4.42
N PHE A 68 -0.30 0.04 -5.35
CA PHE A 68 -0.24 1.50 -5.37
C PHE A 68 -1.62 2.07 -5.67
N LYS A 69 -1.84 3.31 -5.25
CA LYS A 69 -3.08 4.02 -5.52
C LYS A 69 -2.88 5.53 -5.50
N LEU A 70 -3.47 6.22 -6.46
CA LEU A 70 -3.49 7.68 -6.50
C LEU A 70 -4.73 8.19 -5.73
N CYS A 71 -4.54 8.65 -4.49
CA CYS A 71 -5.59 9.19 -3.63
C CYS A 71 -5.00 9.95 -2.43
N SER A 72 -5.82 10.71 -1.71
CA SER A 72 -5.42 11.24 -0.40
C SER A 72 -5.24 10.09 0.61
N PHE A 73 -4.43 10.31 1.64
CA PHE A 73 -4.19 9.29 2.66
C PHE A 73 -5.45 8.95 3.45
N ASP A 74 -6.28 9.95 3.76
CA ASP A 74 -7.51 9.73 4.50
C ASP A 74 -8.52 8.94 3.67
N SER A 75 -8.65 9.23 2.37
CA SER A 75 -9.47 8.44 1.46
C SER A 75 -8.97 7.00 1.38
N PHE A 76 -7.65 6.80 1.30
CA PHE A 76 -7.03 5.48 1.29
C PHE A 76 -7.36 4.67 2.56
N LEU A 77 -7.16 5.25 3.74
CA LEU A 77 -7.43 4.59 5.02
C LEU A 77 -8.91 4.28 5.19
N ASN A 78 -9.80 5.19 4.80
CA ASN A 78 -11.25 4.98 4.88
C ASN A 78 -11.74 3.85 3.97
N GLU A 79 -11.22 3.76 2.74
CA GLU A 79 -11.63 2.71 1.81
C GLU A 79 -11.23 1.31 2.29
N LEU A 80 -10.02 1.20 2.86
CA LEU A 80 -9.54 -0.04 3.46
C LEU A 80 -10.17 -0.35 4.82
N LYS A 81 -11.02 0.53 5.34
CA LYS A 81 -11.53 0.48 6.72
C LYS A 81 -10.40 0.24 7.71
N ALA A 82 -9.32 1.00 7.54
CA ALA A 82 -8.09 0.83 8.29
C ALA A 82 -8.32 1.06 9.79
N ILE A 83 -7.90 0.10 10.59
CA ILE A 83 -7.88 0.17 12.05
C ILE A 83 -6.48 0.65 12.46
N PRO A 84 -6.34 1.82 13.11
CA PRO A 84 -5.05 2.33 13.56
C PRO A 84 -4.45 1.43 14.65
N LEU A 85 -3.11 1.33 14.66
CA LEU A 85 -2.32 0.69 15.71
C LEU A 85 -1.86 1.71 16.76
#